data_AF-A0ABD0ZTG1-F1
#
_entry.id   AF-A0ABD0ZTG1-F1
#
_cell.length_a   1.000
_cell.length_b   1.000
_cell.length_c   1.000
_cell.angle_alpha   90.00
_cell.angle_beta   90.00
_cell.angle_gamma   90.00
#
_symmetry.space_group_name_H-M   'P 1'
#
loop_
_entity.id
_entity.type
_entity.pdbx_description
1 polymer ?
#
loop_
_entity_poly.entity_id
_entity_poly.type
_entity_poly.pdbx_seq_one_letter_code
_entity_poly.pdbx_strand_id
1 'polypeptide(L)'
;MFVRSAKELGVKLPCLWRTHGKKKLKLDRGMNFAFGRSEVFDSPTDRSPNISTQVGFLVNLALARRVYTTDGDLTSSYALLSYSGSDYYGFIDENPKIWL
;
A
#
# COMPACT_ATOMS: atom_id res chain seq x y z
N MET A 1 0.51 4.04 -2.88
CA MET A 1 1.47 4.88 -2.13
C MET A 1 0.69 5.98 -1.41
N PHE A 2 1.36 6.96 -0.79
CA PHE A 2 0.84 7.71 0.35
C PHE A 2 -0.43 8.54 0.06
N VAL A 3 -1.63 7.97 0.29
CA VAL A 3 -2.93 8.63 0.08
C VAL A 3 -3.45 9.27 1.36
N ARG A 4 -2.96 10.48 1.62
CA ARG A 4 -3.89 11.61 1.75
C ARG A 4 -4.10 12.12 0.32
N SER A 5 -5.31 12.60 0.00
CA SER A 5 -5.75 12.75 -1.41
C SER A 5 -4.75 13.52 -2.30
N ALA A 6 -4.63 13.16 -3.58
CA ALA A 6 -3.74 13.84 -4.53
C ALA A 6 -3.98 15.37 -4.63
N LYS A 7 -5.21 15.80 -4.28
CA LYS A 7 -5.65 17.18 -4.12
C LYS A 7 -4.84 17.95 -3.08
N GLU A 8 -4.57 17.38 -1.91
CA GLU A 8 -3.77 18.01 -0.85
C GLU A 8 -2.28 18.08 -1.21
N LEU A 9 -1.78 17.12 -1.99
CA LEU A 9 -0.41 17.11 -2.49
C LEU A 9 -0.21 18.10 -3.67
N GLY A 10 -1.29 18.72 -4.16
CA GLY A 10 -1.29 19.57 -5.36
C GLY A 10 -0.79 18.84 -6.60
N VAL A 11 -1.05 17.53 -6.72
CA VAL A 11 -0.56 16.67 -7.81
C VAL A 11 -1.72 16.36 -8.76
N LYS A 12 -1.54 16.64 -10.07
CA LYS A 12 -2.46 16.20 -11.12
C LYS A 12 -2.50 14.66 -11.16
N LEU A 13 -3.69 14.06 -11.26
CA LEU A 13 -3.80 12.61 -11.46
C LEU A 13 -3.24 12.21 -12.85
N PRO A 14 -2.69 11.00 -13.03
CA PRO A 14 -2.20 10.05 -12.02
C PRO A 14 -0.66 10.04 -12.02
N CYS A 15 -0.03 11.14 -11.60
CA CYS A 15 1.44 11.16 -11.47
C CYS A 15 1.90 10.14 -10.42
N LEU A 16 2.82 9.23 -10.81
CA LEU A 16 3.49 8.30 -9.89
C LEU A 16 4.08 9.08 -8.70
N TRP A 17 3.76 8.63 -7.48
CA TRP A 17 4.38 9.16 -6.25
C TRP A 17 5.92 9.16 -6.34
N ARG A 18 6.47 8.09 -6.94
CA ARG A 18 7.91 7.86 -7.13
C ARG A 18 8.58 8.98 -7.95
N THR A 19 7.86 9.65 -8.85
CA THR A 19 8.40 10.73 -9.71
C THR A 19 8.04 12.13 -9.21
N HIS A 20 6.81 12.37 -8.70
CA HIS A 20 6.35 13.72 -8.34
C HIS A 20 6.09 13.97 -6.84
N GLY A 21 5.91 12.93 -6.03
CA GLY A 21 5.63 13.07 -4.59
C GLY A 21 6.87 13.33 -3.74
N LYS A 22 7.96 12.60 -4.02
CA LYS A 22 9.20 12.59 -3.21
C LYS A 22 9.89 13.96 -3.05
N LYS A 23 9.70 14.90 -3.98
CA LYS A 23 10.25 16.27 -3.88
C LYS A 23 9.32 17.28 -3.20
N LYS A 24 8.03 16.96 -3.04
CA LYS A 24 7.02 17.86 -2.47
C LYS A 24 6.85 17.70 -0.96
N LEU A 25 7.06 16.49 -0.46
CA LEU A 25 6.96 16.15 0.96
C LEU A 25 8.37 15.89 1.51
N LYS A 26 8.82 16.74 2.43
CA LYS A 26 9.99 16.48 3.28
C LYS A 26 9.61 15.44 4.34
N LEU A 27 9.72 14.17 3.99
CA LEU A 27 9.53 13.05 4.91
C LEU A 27 10.89 12.55 5.37
N ASP A 28 11.27 12.86 6.60
CA ASP A 28 12.55 12.45 7.18
C ASP A 28 12.58 10.97 7.61
N ARG A 29 11.40 10.34 7.74
CA ARG A 29 11.20 8.96 8.17
C ARG A 29 10.06 8.31 7.39
N GLY A 30 10.11 6.98 7.27
CA GLY A 30 9.06 6.20 6.62
C GLY A 30 9.22 4.70 6.92
N MET A 31 8.15 3.95 6.73
CA MET A 31 8.10 2.50 6.93
C MET A 31 7.49 1.83 5.69
N ASN A 32 7.88 0.58 5.42
CA ASN A 32 7.34 -0.20 4.31
C ASN A 32 6.82 -1.56 4.81
N PHE A 33 5.52 -1.80 4.64
CA PHE A 33 4.87 -3.08 4.92
C PHE A 33 4.48 -3.84 3.64
N ALA A 34 4.85 -3.33 2.46
CA ALA A 34 4.49 -3.94 1.19
C ALA A 34 5.26 -5.24 0.94
N PHE A 35 4.55 -6.35 0.81
CA PHE A 35 5.09 -7.59 0.27
C PHE A 35 4.91 -7.59 -1.25
N GLY A 36 6.00 -7.85 -1.98
CA GLY A 36 5.96 -7.93 -3.44
C GLY A 36 5.16 -9.15 -3.90
N ARG A 37 4.54 -9.06 -5.08
CA ARG A 37 3.67 -10.08 -5.70
C ARG A 37 2.37 -10.40 -4.95
N SER A 38 2.21 -10.01 -3.69
CA SER A 38 0.94 -10.11 -2.93
C SER A 38 -0.30 -9.69 -3.72
N GLU A 39 -1.33 -10.52 -3.60
CA GLU A 39 -2.70 -10.27 -4.03
C GLU A 39 -3.49 -9.49 -2.96
N VAL A 40 -4.65 -8.95 -3.35
CA VAL A 40 -5.66 -8.36 -2.45
C VAL A 40 -6.29 -9.45 -1.59
N PHE A 41 -6.59 -10.59 -2.23
CA PHE A 41 -7.23 -11.75 -1.63
C PHE A 41 -6.20 -12.81 -1.20
N ASP A 42 -6.66 -13.86 -0.55
CA ASP A 42 -5.83 -15.03 -0.22
C ASP A 42 -5.61 -15.87 -1.48
N SER A 43 -4.38 -15.87 -1.98
CA SER A 43 -3.98 -16.71 -3.10
C SER A 43 -3.80 -18.16 -2.63
N PRO A 44 -4.34 -19.17 -3.36
CA PRO A 44 -3.99 -20.56 -3.11
C PRO A 44 -2.54 -20.88 -3.54
N THR A 45 -1.90 -20.02 -4.35
CA THR A 45 -0.54 -20.23 -4.88
C THR A 45 0.52 -19.36 -4.23
N ASP A 46 0.21 -18.11 -3.88
CA ASP A 46 1.11 -17.22 -3.13
C ASP A 46 0.77 -17.19 -1.64
N ARG A 47 1.74 -17.55 -0.79
CA ARG A 47 1.61 -17.47 0.68
C ARG A 47 2.11 -16.15 1.25
N SER A 48 2.36 -15.15 0.41
CA SER A 48 2.74 -13.81 0.87
C SER A 48 1.59 -13.15 1.64
N PRO A 49 1.88 -12.29 2.63
CA PRO A 49 0.83 -11.59 3.38
C PRO A 49 -0.02 -10.72 2.46
N ASN A 50 -1.31 -11.06 2.32
CA ASN A 50 -2.29 -10.29 1.55
C ASN A 50 -2.36 -8.82 2.01
N ILE A 51 -2.97 -7.94 1.20
CA ILE A 51 -3.08 -6.50 1.51
C ILE A 51 -3.68 -6.23 2.91
N SER A 52 -4.72 -6.96 3.30
CA SER A 52 -5.36 -6.81 4.61
C SER A 52 -4.39 -7.09 5.76
N THR A 53 -3.53 -8.10 5.60
CA THR A 53 -2.47 -8.45 6.55
C THR A 53 -1.37 -7.40 6.60
N GLN A 54 -0.96 -6.86 5.44
CA GLN A 54 0.02 -5.77 5.35
C GLN A 54 -0.47 -4.49 6.05
N VAL A 55 -1.75 -4.14 5.88
CA VAL A 55 -2.40 -3.04 6.61
C VAL A 55 -2.52 -3.38 8.10
N GLY A 56 -2.82 -4.64 8.43
CA GLY A 56 -2.87 -5.14 9.80
C GLY A 56 -1.56 -4.93 10.58
N PHE A 57 -0.39 -5.10 9.96
CA PHE A 57 0.89 -4.80 10.60
C PHE A 57 1.02 -3.32 11.04
N LEU A 58 0.60 -2.38 10.17
CA LEU A 58 0.57 -0.96 10.51
C LEU A 58 -0.42 -0.66 11.64
N VAL A 59 -1.64 -1.21 11.56
CA VAL A 59 -2.69 -1.00 12.57
C VAL A 59 -2.25 -1.54 13.93
N ASN A 60 -1.64 -2.73 13.98
CA ASN A 60 -1.15 -3.32 15.22
C ASN A 60 -0.02 -2.48 15.85
N LEU A 61 0.90 -1.93 15.04
CA LEU A 61 1.95 -1.03 15.53
C LEU A 61 1.39 0.31 16.04
N ALA A 62 0.37 0.85 15.37
CA ALA A 62 -0.34 2.05 15.82
C ALA A 62 -1.08 1.83 17.15
N LEU A 63 -1.84 0.74 17.27
CA LEU A 63 -2.59 0.38 18.47
C LEU A 63 -1.67 0.03 19.66
N ALA A 64 -0.49 -0.54 19.41
CA ALA A 64 0.49 -0.82 20.46
C ALA A 64 1.01 0.44 21.15
N ARG A 65 0.91 1.64 20.53
CA ARG A 65 1.35 2.94 21.08
C ARG A 65 2.82 2.99 21.56
N ARG A 66 3.66 2.05 21.12
CA ARG A 66 5.11 1.97 21.46
C ARG A 66 6.02 2.72 20.49
N VAL A 67 5.53 3.00 19.28
CA VAL A 67 6.33 3.57 18.18
C VAL A 67 5.72 4.85 17.63
N TYR A 68 4.39 4.99 17.69
CA TYR A 68 3.64 6.13 17.16
C TYR A 68 2.53 6.56 18.14
N THR A 69 2.31 7.87 18.22
CA THR A 69 1.16 8.48 18.88
C THR A 69 -0.02 8.61 17.90
N THR A 70 -1.23 8.32 18.38
CA THR A 70 -2.45 8.49 17.56
C THR A 70 -2.71 9.95 17.21
N ASP A 71 -2.36 10.85 18.14
CA ASP A 71 -2.88 12.22 18.12
C ASP A 71 -1.92 13.18 17.40
N GLY A 72 -0.65 12.78 17.18
CA GLY A 72 0.37 13.55 16.47
C GLY A 72 1.00 12.81 15.28
N ASP A 73 1.63 11.65 15.50
CA ASP A 73 2.39 10.97 14.44
C ASP A 73 1.49 10.46 13.32
N LEU A 74 0.36 9.83 13.66
CA LEU A 74 -0.55 9.24 12.67
C LEU A 74 -1.44 10.30 11.99
N THR A 75 -1.86 11.34 12.70
CA THR A 75 -2.69 12.44 12.16
C THR A 75 -1.94 13.33 11.16
N SER A 76 -0.62 13.44 11.29
CA SER A 76 0.27 14.15 10.36
C SER A 76 0.89 13.26 9.27
N SER A 77 0.64 11.95 9.31
CA SER A 77 1.15 10.97 8.34
C SER A 77 0.25 10.80 7.11
N TYR A 78 0.78 10.07 6.11
CA TYR A 78 0.12 9.75 4.83
C TYR A 78 0.12 8.20 4.62
N ALA A 79 -0.83 7.60 3.87
CA ALA A 79 -1.16 6.13 3.92
C ALA A 79 -0.91 5.30 2.62
N LEU A 80 0.00 4.31 2.59
CA LEU A 80 0.71 3.86 1.35
C LEU A 80 -0.03 2.97 0.31
N LEU A 81 -1.36 2.82 0.27
CA LEU A 81 -1.93 1.71 -0.50
C LEU A 81 -1.71 1.79 -2.04
N SER A 82 -1.15 0.73 -2.63
CA SER A 82 -0.97 0.52 -4.08
C SER A 82 -0.92 -0.98 -4.32
N TYR A 83 -1.82 -1.47 -5.16
CA TYR A 83 -1.86 -2.84 -5.63
C TYR A 83 -2.22 -2.83 -7.11
N SER A 84 -1.68 -3.78 -7.87
CA SER A 84 -1.92 -3.88 -9.31
C SER A 84 -1.34 -5.18 -9.86
N GLY A 85 -2.05 -5.83 -10.77
CA GLY A 85 -1.53 -6.91 -11.59
C GLY A 85 -1.60 -8.28 -10.93
N SER A 86 -1.17 -8.45 -9.68
CA SER A 86 -1.11 -9.76 -9.01
C SER A 86 -2.42 -10.54 -9.06
N ASP A 87 -3.54 -9.94 -8.62
CA ASP A 87 -4.86 -10.58 -8.64
C ASP A 87 -5.33 -10.95 -10.06
N TYR A 88 -4.90 -10.17 -11.06
CA TYR A 88 -5.23 -10.45 -12.45
C TYR A 88 -4.36 -11.59 -13.02
N TYR A 89 -3.09 -11.69 -12.61
CA TYR A 89 -2.26 -12.86 -12.91
C TYR A 89 -2.80 -14.12 -12.21
N GLY A 90 -3.17 -14.04 -10.93
CA GLY A 90 -3.80 -15.16 -10.21
C GLY A 90 -5.09 -15.63 -10.90
N PHE A 91 -5.96 -14.69 -11.27
CA PHE A 91 -7.17 -15.01 -12.05
C PHE A 91 -6.87 -15.70 -13.40
N ILE A 92 -5.82 -15.27 -14.12
CA ILE A 92 -5.40 -15.90 -15.38
C ILE A 92 -4.85 -17.31 -15.14
N ASP A 93 -3.98 -17.47 -14.13
CA ASP A 93 -3.36 -18.76 -13.78
C ASP A 93 -4.41 -19.79 -13.33
N GLU A 94 -5.47 -19.34 -12.62
CA GLU A 94 -6.62 -20.17 -12.26
C GLU A 94 -7.59 -20.45 -13.43
N ASN A 95 -7.63 -19.57 -14.44
CA ASN A 95 -8.57 -19.66 -15.57
C ASN A 95 -7.84 -19.68 -16.94
N PRO A 96 -6.93 -20.63 -17.19
CA PRO A 96 -6.08 -20.65 -18.39
C PRO A 96 -6.87 -20.81 -19.70
N LYS A 97 -8.14 -21.23 -19.63
CA LYS A 97 -9.04 -21.41 -20.77
C LYS A 97 -9.76 -20.14 -21.23
N ILE A 98 -9.59 -19.00 -20.55
CA ILE A 98 -10.20 -17.72 -20.97
C ILE A 98 -9.47 -17.09 -22.18
N TRP A 99 -8.30 -17.63 -22.54
CA TRP A 99 -7.44 -17.14 -23.62
C TRP A 99 -7.34 -18.09 -24.84
N LEU A 100 -8.19 -19.12 -24.92
CA LEU A 100 -8.27 -20.10 -26.00
C LEU A 100 -9.70 -20.17 -26.57
#